data_AF-A0A1H8IS06-F1
#
_entry.id   AF-A0A1H8IS06-F1
#
_cell.length_a   1.000
_cell.length_b   1.000
_cell.length_c   1.000
_cell.angle_alpha   90.00
_cell.angle_beta   90.00
_cell.angle_gamma   90.00
#
_symmetry.space_group_name_H-M   'P 1'
#
loop_
_entity.id
_entity.type
_entity.pdbx_description
1 polymer ?
#
loop_
_entity_poly.entity_id
_entity_poly.type
_entity_poly.pdbx_seq_one_letter_code
_entity_poly.pdbx_strand_id
1 'polypeptide(L)'
;MRPTLLPLLVLLAATPAIPTPATAEIRLSGDAAMGLTSSTTTTSPQVATDLDVKIQASRVTDGGVEFGAVLEMNANAGPGTRPASGYFFIQGGNN
;
A
#
# COMPACT_ATOMS: atom_id res chain seq x y z
N MET A 1 32.93 28.99 -45.11
CA MET A 1 32.95 28.10 -43.94
C MET A 1 31.55 28.15 -43.32
N ARG A 2 30.73 27.11 -43.48
CA ARG A 2 29.32 27.07 -43.03
C ARG A 2 29.24 26.29 -41.70
N PRO A 3 28.44 26.74 -40.72
CA PRO A 3 28.43 26.17 -39.37
C PRO A 3 27.64 24.86 -39.32
N THR A 4 28.27 23.80 -38.83
CA THR A 4 27.75 22.44 -38.63
C THR A 4 27.01 22.27 -37.29
N LEU A 5 26.23 23.26 -36.87
CA LEU A 5 25.61 23.28 -35.53
C LEU A 5 24.32 22.45 -35.42
N LEU A 6 23.69 22.08 -36.53
CA LEU A 6 22.44 21.32 -36.56
C LEU A 6 22.50 19.89 -35.94
N PRO A 7 23.53 19.05 -36.23
CA PRO A 7 23.57 17.69 -35.68
C PRO A 7 23.76 17.65 -34.16
N LEU A 8 24.35 18.69 -33.56
CA LEU A 8 24.58 18.73 -32.11
C LEU A 8 23.28 19.01 -31.33
N LEU A 9 22.37 19.80 -31.90
CA LEU A 9 21.10 20.15 -31.26
C LEU A 9 20.13 18.95 -31.21
N VAL A 10 20.16 18.09 -32.23
CA VAL A 10 19.35 16.86 -32.28
C VAL A 10 19.82 15.83 -31.25
N LEU A 11 21.13 15.78 -30.98
CA LEU A 11 21.70 14.83 -30.02
C LEU A 11 21.39 15.23 -28.56
N LEU A 12 21.22 16.52 -28.28
CA LEU A 12 20.90 17.03 -26.93
C LEU A 12 19.44 16.78 -26.52
N ALA A 13 18.54 16.52 -27.48
CA ALA A 13 17.13 16.22 -27.24
C ALA A 13 16.86 14.73 -26.94
N ALA A 14 17.88 13.88 -27.02
CA ALA A 14 17.77 12.44 -26.82
C ALA A 14 18.17 11.97 -25.42
N THR A 15 18.20 12.86 -24.43
CA THR A 15 18.34 12.45 -23.02
C THR A 15 17.08 11.70 -22.60
N PRO A 16 17.15 10.37 -22.36
CA PRO A 16 16.03 9.70 -21.72
C PRO A 16 15.81 10.36 -20.37
N ALA A 17 14.59 10.79 -20.10
CA ALA A 17 14.21 11.25 -18.77
C ALA A 17 14.63 10.18 -17.77
N ILE A 18 15.53 10.53 -16.87
CA ILE A 18 15.97 9.61 -15.81
C ILE A 18 14.71 9.30 -15.01
N PRO A 19 14.24 8.03 -14.96
CA PRO A 19 13.07 7.70 -14.17
C PRO A 19 13.38 8.07 -12.73
N THR A 20 12.70 9.08 -12.22
CA THR A 20 12.80 9.43 -10.81
C THR A 20 12.24 8.26 -10.00
N PRO A 21 12.85 7.89 -8.87
CA PRO A 21 12.26 6.90 -7.99
C PRO A 21 10.95 7.47 -7.46
N ALA A 22 9.83 7.15 -8.11
CA ALA A 22 8.53 7.56 -7.60
C ALA A 22 8.33 6.89 -6.24
N THR A 23 8.05 7.73 -5.25
CA THR A 23 7.81 7.34 -3.88
C THR A 23 6.58 6.44 -3.84
N ALA A 24 6.72 5.23 -3.33
CA ALA A 24 5.55 4.39 -3.05
C ALA A 24 4.73 5.05 -1.94
N GLU A 25 3.41 5.07 -2.12
CA GLU A 25 2.50 5.53 -1.08
C GLU A 25 2.22 4.38 -0.13
N ILE A 26 2.42 4.62 1.18
CA ILE A 26 2.06 3.68 2.23
C ILE A 26 0.90 4.29 3.03
N ARG A 27 -0.25 3.62 3.00
CA ARG A 27 -1.44 3.98 3.78
C ARG A 27 -1.63 3.01 4.92
N LEU A 28 -1.93 3.54 6.09
CA LEU A 28 -2.32 2.78 7.27
C LEU A 28 -3.76 3.16 7.62
N SER A 29 -4.60 2.15 7.78
CA SER A 29 -6.00 2.30 8.19
C SER A 29 -6.36 1.17 9.15
N GLY A 30 -7.43 1.30 9.90
CA GLY A 30 -7.84 0.27 10.83
C GLY A 30 -9.02 0.69 11.68
N ASP A 31 -9.61 -0.31 12.32
CA ASP A 31 -10.78 -0.20 13.19
C ASP A 31 -10.47 -0.86 14.53
N ALA A 32 -11.04 -0.32 15.60
CA ALA A 32 -10.86 -0.85 16.95
C ALA A 32 -12.21 -0.92 17.66
N ALA A 33 -12.49 -2.05 18.30
CA ALA A 33 -13.67 -2.27 19.12
C ALA A 33 -13.27 -2.78 20.51
N MET A 34 -13.95 -2.27 21.53
CA MET A 34 -13.77 -2.71 22.92
C MET A 34 -15.12 -2.73 23.62
N GLY A 35 -15.37 -3.78 24.39
CA GLY A 35 -16.62 -3.92 25.12
C GLY A 35 -16.64 -5.09 26.08
N LEU A 36 -17.83 -5.35 26.61
CA LEU A 36 -18.12 -6.51 27.44
C LEU A 36 -18.86 -7.55 26.60
N THR A 37 -18.40 -8.79 26.65
CA THR A 37 -19.08 -9.94 26.06
C THR A 37 -19.57 -10.89 27.15
N SER A 38 -20.73 -11.49 26.95
CA SER A 38 -21.30 -12.49 27.86
C SER A 38 -21.53 -13.78 27.08
N SER A 39 -20.93 -14.87 27.54
CA SER A 39 -21.14 -16.21 26.97
C SER A 39 -22.08 -17.03 27.85
N THR A 40 -22.90 -17.88 27.25
CA THR A 40 -23.74 -18.86 27.95
C THR A 40 -22.93 -19.87 28.77
N THR A 41 -21.62 -19.95 28.54
CA THR A 41 -20.69 -20.85 29.22
C THR A 41 -19.91 -20.20 30.37
N THR A 42 -20.00 -18.88 30.55
CA THR A 42 -19.25 -18.15 31.57
C THR A 42 -20.20 -17.36 32.46
N THR A 43 -20.05 -17.47 33.78
CA THR A 43 -20.90 -16.77 34.77
C THR A 43 -20.60 -15.28 34.94
N SER A 44 -19.50 -14.79 34.35
CA SER A 44 -19.09 -13.38 34.45
C SER A 44 -18.81 -12.78 33.07
N PRO A 45 -19.24 -11.52 32.80
CA PRO A 45 -18.92 -10.84 31.56
C PRO A 45 -17.40 -10.70 31.40
N GLN A 46 -16.92 -10.96 30.18
CA GLN A 46 -15.51 -10.87 29.80
C GLN A 46 -15.26 -9.57 29.05
N VAL A 47 -14.07 -8.99 29.20
CA VAL A 47 -13.64 -7.89 28.34
C VAL A 47 -13.25 -8.47 26.98
N ALA A 48 -13.85 -7.94 25.92
CA ALA A 48 -13.51 -8.25 24.54
C ALA A 48 -12.87 -7.02 23.90
N THR A 49 -11.76 -7.25 23.20
CA THR A 49 -11.08 -6.25 22.36
C THR A 49 -10.86 -6.85 20.99
N ASP A 50 -11.02 -6.00 19.98
CA ASP A 50 -10.76 -6.31 18.59
C ASP A 50 -10.05 -5.11 17.94
N LEU A 51 -9.01 -5.39 17.16
CA LEU A 51 -8.21 -4.39 16.47
C LEU A 51 -7.82 -4.94 15.11
N ASP A 52 -8.31 -4.30 14.07
CA ASP A 52 -8.00 -4.59 12.68
C ASP A 52 -7.12 -3.48 12.13
N VAL A 53 -5.97 -3.84 11.56
CA VAL A 53 -5.03 -2.89 10.94
C VAL A 53 -4.75 -3.32 9.52
N LYS A 54 -4.96 -2.41 8.58
CA LYS A 54 -4.66 -2.57 7.16
C LYS A 54 -3.53 -1.65 6.74
N ILE A 55 -2.47 -2.25 6.22
CA ILE A 55 -1.31 -1.58 5.63
C ILE A 55 -1.38 -1.80 4.12
N GLN A 56 -1.43 -0.73 3.35
CA GLN A 56 -1.45 -0.78 1.90
C GLN A 56 -0.27 0.01 1.34
N ALA A 57 0.59 -0.65 0.58
CA ALA A 57 1.63 -0.01 -0.21
C ALA A 57 1.23 -0.05 -1.68
N SER A 58 1.27 1.08 -2.37
CA SER A 58 0.89 1.17 -3.79
C SER A 58 1.78 2.14 -4.56
N ARG A 59 1.87 1.92 -5.87
CA ARG A 59 2.57 2.81 -6.80
C ARG A 59 1.93 2.73 -8.19
N VAL A 60 1.83 3.88 -8.84
CA VAL A 60 1.43 3.98 -10.25
C VAL A 60 2.69 4.17 -11.11
N THR A 61 2.80 3.39 -12.17
CA THR A 61 3.84 3.53 -13.20
C THR A 61 3.52 4.70 -14.13
N ASP A 62 4.52 5.19 -14.86
CA ASP A 62 4.33 6.23 -15.88
C ASP A 62 3.34 5.79 -16.98
N GLY A 63 3.20 4.48 -17.20
CA GLY A 63 2.22 3.87 -18.11
C GLY A 63 0.81 3.72 -17.53
N GLY A 64 0.55 4.26 -16.34
CA GLY A 64 -0.76 4.22 -15.68
C GLY A 64 -1.10 2.89 -15.01
N VAL A 65 -0.21 1.89 -15.00
CA VAL A 65 -0.44 0.64 -14.27
C VAL A 65 -0.15 0.87 -12.78
N GLU A 66 -1.09 0.52 -11.92
CA GLU A 66 -0.91 0.53 -10.47
C GLU A 66 -0.55 -0.87 -9.96
N PHE A 67 0.43 -0.95 -9.08
CA PHE A 67 0.81 -2.18 -8.40
C PHE A 67 1.01 -1.92 -6.91
N GLY A 68 0.82 -2.96 -6.10
CA GLY A 68 0.93 -2.82 -4.67
C GLY A 68 0.81 -4.12 -3.88
N ALA A 69 0.87 -3.96 -2.57
CA ALA A 69 0.69 -5.01 -1.58
C ALA A 69 -0.24 -4.51 -0.46
N VAL A 70 -1.09 -5.41 0.02
CA VAL A 70 -1.95 -5.18 1.18
C VAL A 70 -1.61 -6.23 2.23
N LEU A 71 -1.49 -5.78 3.49
CA LEU A 71 -1.35 -6.62 4.66
C LEU A 71 -2.44 -6.23 5.67
N GLU A 72 -3.21 -7.21 6.11
CA GLU A 72 -4.24 -7.04 7.14
C GLU A 72 -3.82 -7.82 8.38
N MET A 73 -3.85 -7.17 9.53
CA MET A 73 -3.47 -7.71 10.82
C MET A 73 -4.64 -7.61 11.78
N ASN A 74 -4.90 -8.68 12.51
CA ASN A 74 -5.98 -8.72 13.49
C ASN A 74 -5.39 -9.03 14.87
N ALA A 75 -5.88 -8.31 15.88
CA ALA A 75 -5.48 -8.49 17.26
C ALA A 75 -6.73 -8.53 18.16
N ASN A 76 -7.03 -9.72 18.66
CA ASN A 76 -8.20 -9.97 19.51
C ASN A 76 -7.72 -10.15 20.96
N ALA A 77 -8.65 -10.12 21.92
CA ALA A 77 -8.39 -10.51 23.30
C ALA A 77 -7.98 -12.01 23.37
N GLY A 78 -6.68 -12.30 23.17
CA GLY A 78 -6.09 -13.63 23.01
C GLY A 78 -4.59 -13.55 22.69
N PRO A 79 -3.89 -14.68 22.45
CA PRO A 79 -2.43 -14.70 22.34
C PRO A 79 -1.95 -14.16 20.98
N GLY A 80 -1.84 -12.83 20.92
CA GLY A 80 -0.99 -12.08 20.00
C GLY A 80 -1.67 -11.55 18.73
N THR A 81 -1.15 -10.42 18.24
CA THR A 81 -1.43 -9.88 16.90
C THR A 81 -0.93 -10.86 15.84
N ARG A 82 -1.77 -11.20 14.87
CA ARG A 82 -1.40 -12.09 13.76
C ARG A 82 -1.78 -11.46 12.42
N PRO A 83 -1.02 -11.74 11.34
CA PRO A 83 -1.49 -11.43 10.00
C PRO A 83 -2.78 -12.22 9.75
N ALA A 84 -3.87 -11.53 9.40
CA ALA A 84 -5.12 -12.15 8.99
C ALA A 84 -5.10 -12.49 7.50
N SER A 85 -4.61 -11.57 6.68
CA SER A 85 -4.52 -11.75 5.24
C SER A 85 -3.43 -10.88 4.62
N GLY A 86 -3.00 -11.24 3.41
CA GLY A 86 -2.14 -10.37 2.62
C GLY A 86 -2.12 -10.79 1.16
N TYR A 87 -2.06 -9.82 0.26
CA TYR A 87 -2.04 -10.07 -1.18
C TYR A 87 -1.28 -8.99 -1.93
N PHE A 88 -0.79 -9.37 -3.12
CA PHE A 88 -0.22 -8.46 -4.10
C PHE A 88 -1.23 -8.21 -5.20
N PHE A 89 -1.22 -7.03 -5.79
CA PHE A 89 -2.08 -6.70 -6.91
C PHE A 89 -1.34 -5.91 -7.98
N ILE A 90 -1.83 -6.06 -9.21
CA ILE A 90 -1.48 -5.24 -10.38
C ILE A 90 -2.81 -4.94 -11.06
N GLN A 91 -3.12 -3.66 -11.24
CA GLN A 91 -4.35 -3.21 -11.91
C GLN A 91 -4.01 -2.17 -12.98
N GLY A 92 -4.65 -2.28 -14.14
CA GLY A 92 -4.57 -1.25 -15.16
C GLY A 92 -5.27 0.00 -14.63
N GLY A 93 -4.55 1.12 -14.54
CA GLY A 93 -5.15 2.37 -14.08
C GLY A 93 -6.14 2.86 -15.12
N ASN A 94 -7.40 2.99 -14.69
CA ASN A 94 -8.38 3.77 -15.42
C ASN A 94 -8.04 5.25 -15.19
N ASN A 95 -7.25 5.82 -16.10
CA ASN A 95 -7.30 7.26 -16.35
C ASN A 95 -8.52 7.57 -17.22
#